data_AF-A0A2A4SQ33-F1
#
_entry.id   AF-A0A2A4SQ33-F1
#
_cell.length_a   1.000
_cell.length_b   1.000
_cell.length_c   1.000
_cell.angle_alpha   90.00
_cell.angle_beta   90.00
_cell.angle_gamma   90.00
#
_symmetry.space_group_name_H-M   'P 1'
#
loop_
_entity.id
_entity.type
_entity.pdbx_description
1 polymer ?
#
loop_
_entity_poly.entity_id
_entity_poly.type
_entity_poly.pdbx_seq_one_letter_code
_entity_poly.pdbx_strand_id
1 'polypeptide(L)'
;MAKKKKQKKAGLAKRQAGKQVKKRAVKRKVVSQRPAEKKQMKMSRVKKNLKKLPNLIFESELQEIAFTQEQVQGVMEAHEKTPDQIEAIATPEFMEKLGVQLQTMDQRFALEQDADRGMMVKAMLYFMDQEQAPTYLNQLIVSLFYQALHKIETPEADFGPIELELQIKDYDEKWESYLEEKTAALQEQGEGAETPAFPQEEVEEEAWTASPFEQLLEEFGSYLSSELKMEEEVLEKTQEDAEALFNDYFEEKEITSLEGIRVRKIQNFLEGWFIRNMNPTPEDVESMIGSLSTLVGFLESKEKIAADKCQAIVEYLGNKEAILANL
;
A
#
# COMPACT_ATOMS: atom_id res chain seq x y z
N MET A 1 75.61 9.81 18.98
CA MET A 1 74.90 10.46 17.86
C MET A 1 74.26 9.39 16.97
N ALA A 2 72.94 9.55 16.72
CA ALA A 2 72.04 8.92 15.73
C ALA A 2 71.98 7.38 15.54
N LYS A 3 70.90 6.78 16.07
CA LYS A 3 70.43 5.40 15.78
C LYS A 3 69.73 5.33 14.40
N LYS A 4 70.07 4.31 13.60
CA LYS A 4 69.43 3.95 12.31
C LYS A 4 67.92 3.68 12.49
N LYS A 5 67.05 4.36 11.71
CA LYS A 5 65.61 4.03 11.56
C LYS A 5 65.36 3.34 10.21
N LYS A 6 64.79 2.13 10.27
CA LYS A 6 64.35 1.29 9.14
C LYS A 6 63.14 1.91 8.40
N GLN A 7 63.13 1.81 7.07
CA GLN A 7 62.03 2.18 6.17
C GLN A 7 60.77 1.32 6.43
N LYS A 8 59.58 1.95 6.43
CA LYS A 8 58.27 1.29 6.50
C LYS A 8 57.50 1.36 5.17
N LYS A 9 57.16 0.17 4.66
CA LYS A 9 56.00 -0.25 3.83
C LYS A 9 55.21 0.83 3.06
N ALA A 10 55.63 1.15 1.84
CA ALA A 10 54.86 1.99 0.88
C ALA A 10 54.01 1.18 -0.13
N GLY A 11 53.97 -0.15 -0.06
CA GLY A 11 53.34 -1.02 -1.07
C GLY A 11 51.84 -1.31 -0.89
N LEU A 12 51.29 -1.19 0.32
CA LEU A 12 49.89 -1.60 0.59
C LEU A 12 48.86 -0.58 0.10
N ALA A 13 49.15 0.72 0.24
CA ALA A 13 48.23 1.81 -0.11
C ALA A 13 47.97 1.89 -1.63
N LYS A 14 48.99 1.64 -2.46
CA LYS A 14 48.85 1.63 -3.93
C LYS A 14 47.98 0.47 -4.44
N ARG A 15 47.93 -0.68 -3.74
CA ARG A 15 47.10 -1.82 -4.12
C ARG A 15 45.61 -1.63 -3.79
N GLN A 16 45.26 -0.87 -2.75
CA GLN A 16 43.86 -0.57 -2.41
C GLN A 16 43.25 0.47 -3.35
N ALA A 17 44.00 1.52 -3.71
CA ALA A 17 43.53 2.56 -4.64
C ALA A 17 43.19 1.99 -6.03
N GLY A 18 44.01 1.06 -6.55
CA GLY A 18 43.76 0.43 -7.85
C GLY A 18 42.51 -0.46 -7.91
N LYS A 19 42.13 -1.10 -6.80
CA LYS A 19 40.92 -1.94 -6.72
C LYS A 19 39.64 -1.11 -6.68
N GLN A 20 39.64 0.04 -6.00
CA GLN A 20 38.47 0.93 -5.96
C GLN A 20 38.17 1.60 -7.31
N VAL A 21 39.21 1.97 -8.06
CA VAL A 21 39.03 2.58 -9.40
C VAL A 21 38.46 1.57 -10.40
N LYS A 22 38.90 0.30 -10.36
CA LYS A 22 38.33 -0.76 -11.21
C LYS A 22 36.88 -1.09 -10.84
N LYS A 23 36.52 -1.15 -9.55
CA LYS A 23 35.12 -1.36 -9.13
C LYS A 23 34.18 -0.21 -9.58
N ARG A 24 34.65 1.04 -9.53
CA ARG A 24 33.86 2.20 -10.00
C ARG A 24 33.66 2.22 -11.52
N ALA A 25 34.67 1.79 -12.29
CA ALA A 25 34.57 1.71 -13.74
C ALA A 25 33.61 0.60 -14.21
N VAL A 26 33.58 -0.54 -13.51
CA VAL A 26 32.62 -1.64 -13.79
C VAL A 26 31.20 -1.22 -13.45
N LYS A 27 30.96 -0.57 -12.29
CA LYS A 27 29.64 -0.03 -11.93
C LYS A 27 29.11 0.99 -12.95
N ARG A 28 29.97 1.87 -13.50
CA ARG A 28 29.55 2.84 -14.53
C ARG A 28 29.21 2.19 -15.89
N LYS A 29 29.85 1.08 -16.25
CA LYS A 29 29.52 0.33 -17.48
C LYS A 29 28.22 -0.48 -17.34
N VAL A 30 27.93 -1.01 -16.16
CA VAL A 30 26.69 -1.78 -15.91
C VAL A 30 25.46 -0.87 -15.86
N VAL A 31 25.59 0.35 -15.32
CA VAL A 31 24.49 1.34 -15.26
C VAL A 31 24.16 1.94 -16.64
N SER A 32 25.11 1.99 -17.57
CA SER A 32 24.89 2.57 -18.91
C SER A 32 24.35 1.57 -19.95
N GLN A 33 24.17 0.30 -19.58
CA GLN A 33 23.68 -0.76 -20.48
C GLN A 33 22.31 -1.33 -20.09
N ARG A 34 21.66 -0.83 -19.03
CA ARG A 34 20.29 -1.23 -18.72
C ARG A 34 19.32 -0.52 -19.69
N PRO A 35 18.39 -1.25 -20.35
CA PRO A 35 17.30 -0.61 -21.08
C PRO A 35 16.51 0.24 -20.08
N ALA A 36 15.95 1.36 -20.54
CA ALA A 36 15.17 2.25 -19.68
C ALA A 36 13.99 1.48 -19.06
N GLU A 37 14.15 1.02 -17.82
CA GLU A 37 13.10 0.43 -17.01
C GLU A 37 11.97 1.46 -16.92
N LYS A 38 10.77 1.09 -17.40
CA LYS A 38 9.54 1.82 -17.10
C LYS A 38 9.50 1.94 -15.58
N LYS A 39 9.60 3.16 -15.05
CA LYS A 39 9.55 3.43 -13.60
C LYS A 39 8.31 2.77 -13.01
N GLN A 40 8.43 1.57 -12.45
CA GLN A 40 7.38 1.01 -11.62
C GLN A 40 7.22 1.93 -10.41
N MET A 41 5.99 2.39 -10.24
CA MET A 41 5.63 3.46 -9.32
C MET A 41 5.47 2.85 -7.92
N LYS A 42 6.18 3.39 -6.94
CA LYS A 42 6.17 2.89 -5.56
C LYS A 42 4.78 3.04 -4.94
N MET A 43 4.24 2.01 -4.27
CA MET A 43 2.93 2.05 -3.59
C MET A 43 2.79 3.19 -2.57
N SER A 44 3.91 3.61 -1.95
CA SER A 44 3.94 4.80 -1.09
C SER A 44 3.58 6.10 -1.82
N ARG A 45 3.83 6.20 -3.14
CA ARG A 45 3.36 7.33 -3.97
C ARG A 45 1.87 7.23 -4.23
N VAL A 46 1.36 6.03 -4.50
CA VAL A 46 -0.09 5.80 -4.70
C VAL A 46 -0.87 6.21 -3.45
N LYS A 47 -0.48 5.71 -2.28
CA LYS A 47 -1.11 6.07 -0.99
C LYS A 47 -1.04 7.59 -0.72
N LYS A 48 0.13 8.20 -0.93
CA LYS A 48 0.30 9.67 -0.77
C LYS A 48 -0.55 10.48 -1.76
N ASN A 49 -0.81 9.95 -2.95
CA ASN A 49 -1.63 10.61 -3.95
C ASN A 49 -3.12 10.45 -3.61
N LEU A 50 -3.54 9.29 -3.12
CA LEU A 50 -4.93 9.07 -2.67
C LEU A 50 -5.31 9.95 -1.48
N LYS A 51 -4.41 10.19 -0.53
CA LYS A 51 -4.64 11.18 0.56
C LYS A 51 -4.85 12.61 0.04
N LYS A 52 -4.40 12.91 -1.19
CA LYS A 52 -4.55 14.22 -1.82
C LYS A 52 -5.73 14.30 -2.77
N LEU A 53 -6.51 13.23 -2.91
CA LEU A 53 -7.68 13.16 -3.79
C LEU A 53 -8.69 14.29 -3.51
N PRO A 54 -8.97 14.69 -2.25
CA PRO A 54 -9.76 15.89 -1.94
C PRO A 54 -9.31 17.16 -2.66
N ASN A 55 -8.00 17.35 -2.88
CA ASN A 55 -7.48 18.56 -3.51
C ASN A 55 -7.87 18.70 -4.99
N LEU A 56 -8.42 17.65 -5.62
CA LEU A 56 -8.92 17.76 -6.98
C LEU A 56 -10.07 18.77 -7.09
N ILE A 57 -10.80 19.09 -6.02
CA ILE A 57 -11.89 20.09 -6.06
C ILE A 57 -11.44 21.50 -6.48
N PHE A 58 -10.14 21.77 -6.42
CA PHE A 58 -9.57 23.05 -6.81
C PHE A 58 -9.28 23.12 -8.32
N GLU A 59 -9.41 22.01 -9.04
CA GLU A 59 -9.29 21.97 -10.49
C GLU A 59 -10.51 22.62 -11.15
N SER A 60 -10.28 23.37 -12.23
CA SER A 60 -11.31 24.16 -12.93
C SER A 60 -12.54 23.34 -13.31
N GLU A 61 -12.33 22.10 -13.76
CA GLU A 61 -13.36 21.18 -14.22
C GLU A 61 -14.36 20.81 -13.12
N LEU A 62 -13.88 20.67 -11.88
CA LEU A 62 -14.75 20.35 -10.75
C LEU A 62 -15.44 21.59 -10.18
N GLN A 63 -14.87 22.78 -10.36
CA GLN A 63 -15.52 24.03 -10.00
C GLN A 63 -16.78 24.30 -10.85
N GLU A 64 -16.80 23.82 -12.11
CA GLU A 64 -17.96 23.97 -13.01
C GLU A 64 -19.20 23.18 -12.55
N ILE A 65 -18.98 22.11 -11.79
CA ILE A 65 -20.06 21.22 -11.30
C ILE A 65 -20.29 21.34 -9.79
N ALA A 66 -19.70 22.36 -9.15
CA ALA A 66 -19.87 22.59 -7.73
C ALA A 66 -21.36 22.73 -7.34
N PHE A 67 -21.73 22.23 -6.16
CA PHE A 67 -23.10 22.30 -5.68
C PHE A 67 -23.54 23.76 -5.48
N THR A 68 -24.78 24.05 -5.85
CA THR A 68 -25.36 25.38 -5.66
C THR A 68 -25.83 25.58 -4.23
N GLN A 69 -25.94 26.84 -3.82
CA GLN A 69 -26.47 27.20 -2.50
C GLN A 69 -27.86 26.61 -2.26
N GLU A 70 -28.74 26.65 -3.26
CA GLU A 70 -30.11 26.12 -3.17
C GLU A 70 -30.11 24.60 -2.95
N GLN A 71 -29.22 23.86 -3.61
CA GLN A 71 -29.10 22.41 -3.44
C GLN A 71 -28.64 22.06 -2.03
N VAL A 72 -27.61 22.75 -1.52
CA VAL A 72 -27.04 22.50 -0.19
C VAL A 72 -28.06 22.84 0.91
N GLN A 73 -28.69 24.01 0.82
CA GLN A 73 -29.72 24.40 1.80
C GLN A 73 -30.91 23.41 1.79
N GLY A 74 -31.34 22.98 0.60
CA GLY A 74 -32.42 22.00 0.47
C GLY A 74 -32.14 20.67 1.18
N VAL A 75 -30.92 20.13 1.05
CA VAL A 75 -30.57 18.88 1.75
C VAL A 75 -30.34 19.09 3.25
N MET A 76 -29.82 20.24 3.67
CA MET A 76 -29.65 20.59 5.09
C MET A 76 -30.99 20.72 5.83
N GLU A 77 -32.03 21.23 5.16
CA GLU A 77 -33.38 21.30 5.72
C GLU A 77 -34.08 19.92 5.76
N ALA A 78 -33.79 19.06 4.78
CA ALA A 78 -34.43 17.75 4.65
C ALA A 78 -33.79 16.66 5.51
N HIS A 79 -32.50 16.75 5.81
CA HIS A 79 -31.73 15.72 6.51
C HIS A 79 -30.94 16.30 7.68
N GLU A 80 -31.02 15.66 8.84
CA GLU A 80 -30.31 16.10 10.05
C GLU A 80 -28.81 15.75 10.02
N LYS A 81 -28.45 14.60 9.43
CA LYS A 81 -27.07 14.08 9.43
C LYS A 81 -26.36 14.42 8.14
N THR A 82 -25.12 14.91 8.23
CA THR A 82 -24.30 15.30 7.06
C THR A 82 -24.08 14.16 6.06
N PRO A 83 -23.82 12.90 6.47
CA PRO A 83 -23.70 11.80 5.50
C PRO A 83 -24.99 11.57 4.70
N ASP A 84 -26.17 11.77 5.30
CA ASP A 84 -27.44 11.66 4.58
C ASP A 84 -27.68 12.85 3.63
N GLN A 85 -27.23 14.04 4.01
CA GLN A 85 -27.24 15.23 3.15
C GLN A 85 -26.37 15.02 1.90
N ILE A 86 -25.18 14.44 2.07
CA ILE A 86 -24.26 14.12 0.98
C ILE A 86 -24.86 13.05 0.06
N GLU A 87 -25.47 12.01 0.62
CA GLU A 87 -26.16 10.99 -0.18
C GLU A 87 -27.33 11.56 -0.99
N ALA A 88 -28.08 12.51 -0.41
CA ALA A 88 -29.21 13.13 -1.08
C ALA A 88 -28.78 14.12 -2.19
N ILE A 89 -27.68 14.86 -2.00
CA ILE A 89 -27.23 15.87 -2.97
C ILE A 89 -26.48 15.26 -4.15
N ALA A 90 -25.81 14.11 -3.95
CA ALA A 90 -25.04 13.38 -4.96
C ALA A 90 -25.96 12.54 -5.87
N THR A 91 -26.86 13.21 -6.60
CA THR A 91 -27.83 12.57 -7.48
C THR A 91 -27.17 11.79 -8.63
N PRO A 92 -27.87 10.85 -9.28
CA PRO A 92 -27.34 10.16 -10.46
C PRO A 92 -26.91 11.11 -11.59
N GLU A 93 -27.64 12.20 -11.79
CA GLU A 93 -27.30 13.23 -12.78
C GLU A 93 -26.00 13.97 -12.42
N PHE A 94 -25.76 14.21 -11.13
CA PHE A 94 -24.51 14.77 -10.65
C PHE A 94 -23.35 13.78 -10.86
N MET A 95 -23.56 12.49 -10.54
CA MET A 95 -22.54 11.45 -10.70
C MET A 95 -22.13 11.27 -12.16
N GLU A 96 -23.07 11.33 -13.10
CA GLU A 96 -22.75 11.29 -14.53
C GLU A 96 -21.87 12.49 -14.95
N LYS A 97 -22.22 13.70 -14.52
CA LYS A 97 -21.43 14.92 -14.78
C LYS A 97 -20.04 14.84 -14.17
N LEU A 98 -19.93 14.34 -12.94
CA LEU A 98 -18.66 14.12 -12.25
C LEU A 98 -17.77 13.17 -13.06
N GLY A 99 -18.34 12.07 -13.56
CA GLY A 99 -17.62 11.09 -14.38
C GLY A 99 -17.05 11.71 -15.67
N VAL A 100 -17.84 12.54 -16.36
CA VAL A 100 -17.39 13.26 -17.56
C VAL A 100 -16.25 14.24 -17.26
N GLN A 101 -16.34 15.00 -16.17
CA GLN A 101 -15.29 15.95 -15.78
C GLN A 101 -14.00 15.21 -15.40
N LEU A 102 -14.10 14.11 -14.65
CA LEU A 102 -12.94 13.28 -14.32
C LEU A 102 -12.27 12.69 -15.58
N GLN A 103 -13.02 12.19 -16.55
CA GLN A 103 -12.46 11.73 -17.82
C GLN A 103 -11.72 12.84 -18.58
N THR A 104 -12.26 14.06 -18.55
CA THR A 104 -11.64 15.24 -19.16
C THR A 104 -10.32 15.58 -18.45
N MET A 105 -10.31 15.53 -17.11
CA MET A 105 -9.10 15.74 -16.30
C MET A 105 -8.03 14.67 -16.56
N ASP A 106 -8.41 13.39 -16.71
CA ASP A 106 -7.44 12.33 -17.02
C ASP A 106 -6.71 12.59 -18.35
N GLN A 107 -7.47 13.01 -19.37
CA GLN A 107 -6.89 13.38 -20.68
C GLN A 107 -5.95 14.56 -20.56
N ARG A 108 -6.33 15.61 -19.81
CA ARG A 108 -5.47 16.78 -19.57
C ARG A 108 -4.18 16.37 -18.84
N PHE A 109 -4.27 15.66 -17.72
CA PHE A 109 -3.10 15.27 -16.94
C PHE A 109 -2.18 14.31 -17.70
N ALA A 110 -2.73 13.47 -18.59
CA ALA A 110 -1.92 12.66 -19.49
C ALA A 110 -1.09 13.53 -20.47
N LEU A 111 -1.66 14.62 -21.00
CA LEU A 111 -0.96 15.57 -21.88
C LEU A 111 0.10 16.37 -21.13
N GLU A 112 -0.20 16.76 -19.89
CA GLU A 112 0.72 17.50 -19.00
C GLU A 112 1.82 16.60 -18.40
N GLN A 113 1.70 15.28 -18.57
CA GLN A 113 2.56 14.26 -17.94
C GLN A 113 2.53 14.30 -16.40
N ASP A 114 1.42 14.76 -15.82
CA ASP A 114 1.18 14.74 -14.38
C ASP A 114 0.65 13.37 -13.96
N ALA A 115 1.58 12.45 -13.73
CA ALA A 115 1.28 11.08 -13.32
C ALA A 115 0.62 10.99 -11.93
N ASP A 116 0.84 11.98 -11.06
CA ASP A 116 0.31 11.96 -9.69
C ASP A 116 -1.18 12.33 -9.70
N ARG A 117 -1.56 13.41 -10.39
CA ARG A 117 -2.97 13.79 -10.54
C ARG A 117 -3.76 12.85 -11.45
N GLY A 118 -3.16 12.38 -12.54
CA GLY A 118 -3.78 11.37 -13.41
C GLY A 118 -4.10 10.08 -12.66
N MET A 119 -3.30 9.71 -11.65
CA MET A 119 -3.58 8.56 -10.79
C MET A 119 -4.78 8.80 -9.86
N MET A 120 -4.90 9.99 -9.26
CA MET A 120 -6.04 10.33 -8.40
C MET A 120 -7.36 10.26 -9.18
N VAL A 121 -7.36 10.80 -10.41
CA VAL A 121 -8.52 10.76 -11.30
C VAL A 121 -8.89 9.32 -11.68
N LYS A 122 -7.92 8.47 -12.00
CA LYS A 122 -8.18 7.05 -12.30
C LYS A 122 -8.70 6.27 -11.12
N ALA A 123 -8.20 6.53 -9.92
CA ALA A 123 -8.72 5.91 -8.70
C ALA A 123 -10.19 6.30 -8.46
N MET A 124 -10.50 7.57 -8.68
CA MET A 124 -11.86 8.08 -8.56
C MET A 124 -12.81 7.47 -9.61
N LEU A 125 -12.39 7.39 -10.87
CA LEU A 125 -13.16 6.72 -11.93
C LEU A 125 -13.39 5.24 -11.62
N TYR A 126 -12.38 4.55 -11.08
CA TYR A 126 -12.52 3.16 -10.64
C TYR A 126 -13.55 3.01 -9.53
N PHE A 127 -13.59 3.93 -8.56
CA PHE A 127 -14.58 3.88 -7.49
C PHE A 127 -16.00 4.10 -7.98
N MET A 128 -16.20 5.04 -8.89
CA MET A 128 -17.53 5.33 -9.43
C MET A 128 -18.10 4.16 -10.26
N ASP A 129 -17.23 3.33 -10.84
CA ASP A 129 -17.61 2.13 -11.59
C ASP A 129 -18.10 0.99 -10.69
N GLN A 130 -17.84 1.10 -9.38
CA GLN A 130 -18.30 0.13 -8.41
C GLN A 130 -19.73 0.48 -7.98
N GLU A 131 -20.71 -0.25 -8.51
CA GLU A 131 -22.16 0.03 -8.40
C GLU A 131 -22.73 0.15 -6.97
N GLN A 132 -21.95 -0.06 -5.91
CA GLN A 132 -22.44 -0.18 -4.54
C GLN A 132 -21.80 0.74 -3.51
N ALA A 133 -20.82 1.56 -3.87
CA ALA A 133 -20.16 2.40 -2.89
C ALA A 133 -20.99 3.66 -2.60
N PRO A 134 -21.41 3.88 -1.33
CA PRO A 134 -22.18 5.07 -0.98
C PRO A 134 -21.41 6.36 -1.23
N THR A 135 -22.11 7.41 -1.64
CA THR A 135 -21.49 8.67 -2.01
C THR A 135 -20.91 9.41 -0.81
N TYR A 136 -21.45 9.18 0.39
CA TYR A 136 -20.92 9.73 1.64
C TYR A 136 -19.56 9.14 2.06
N LEU A 137 -19.13 8.02 1.49
CA LEU A 137 -17.76 7.49 1.67
C LEU A 137 -16.77 8.06 0.65
N ASN A 138 -17.25 8.86 -0.29
CA ASN A 138 -16.43 9.44 -1.32
C ASN A 138 -15.84 10.77 -0.88
N GLN A 139 -14.56 10.74 -0.50
CA GLN A 139 -13.87 11.94 -0.03
C GLN A 139 -13.87 13.11 -1.04
N LEU A 140 -13.96 12.86 -2.35
CA LEU A 140 -14.11 13.93 -3.34
C LEU A 140 -15.48 14.60 -3.27
N ILE A 141 -16.54 13.80 -3.12
CA ILE A 141 -17.92 14.31 -3.05
C ILE A 141 -18.15 15.03 -1.73
N VAL A 142 -17.66 14.45 -0.63
CA VAL A 142 -17.61 15.09 0.70
C VAL A 142 -16.92 16.46 0.59
N SER A 143 -15.76 16.52 -0.08
CA SER A 143 -15.01 17.76 -0.30
C SER A 143 -15.79 18.81 -1.10
N LEU A 144 -16.49 18.40 -2.16
CA LEU A 144 -17.34 19.29 -2.96
C LEU A 144 -18.52 19.84 -2.15
N PHE A 145 -19.09 19.03 -1.27
CA PHE A 145 -20.15 19.46 -0.35
C PHE A 145 -19.63 20.51 0.63
N TYR A 146 -18.51 20.25 1.31
CA TYR A 146 -17.92 21.21 2.25
C TYR A 146 -17.45 22.50 1.58
N GLN A 147 -16.95 22.45 0.36
CA GLN A 147 -16.64 23.64 -0.41
C GLN A 147 -17.87 24.51 -0.65
N ALA A 148 -19.01 23.89 -0.98
CA ALA A 148 -20.27 24.60 -1.18
C ALA A 148 -20.82 25.13 0.15
N LEU A 149 -20.76 24.35 1.23
CA LEU A 149 -21.18 24.75 2.56
C LEU A 149 -20.38 25.96 3.07
N HIS A 150 -19.05 25.93 2.94
CA HIS A 150 -18.19 27.04 3.32
C HIS A 150 -18.52 28.31 2.54
N LYS A 151 -18.79 28.22 1.23
CA LYS A 151 -19.22 29.40 0.44
C LYS A 151 -20.54 30.02 0.95
N ILE A 152 -21.37 29.25 1.63
CA ILE A 152 -22.64 29.73 2.20
C ILE A 152 -22.41 30.34 3.59
N GLU A 153 -21.63 29.68 4.44
CA GLU A 153 -21.38 30.09 5.82
C GLU A 153 -20.41 31.28 5.91
N THR A 154 -19.39 31.30 5.05
CA THR A 154 -18.32 32.29 5.03
C THR A 154 -18.02 32.77 3.60
N PRO A 155 -18.94 33.53 2.96
CA PRO A 155 -18.83 33.91 1.55
C PRO A 155 -17.60 34.76 1.20
N GLU A 156 -17.05 35.48 2.18
CA GLU A 156 -15.89 36.36 2.01
C GLU A 156 -14.55 35.68 2.34
N ALA A 157 -14.57 34.44 2.85
CA ALA A 157 -13.37 33.70 3.20
C ALA A 157 -12.94 32.75 2.09
N ASP A 158 -11.63 32.64 1.86
CA ASP A 158 -11.08 31.70 0.90
C ASP A 158 -11.15 30.27 1.46
N PHE A 159 -11.78 29.36 0.72
CA PHE A 159 -11.74 27.94 1.01
C PHE A 159 -10.48 27.33 0.42
N GLY A 160 -9.45 27.17 1.26
CA GLY A 160 -8.14 26.65 0.87
C GLY A 160 -7.93 25.17 1.23
N PRO A 161 -6.82 24.57 0.77
CA PRO A 161 -6.48 23.16 1.06
C PRO A 161 -6.39 22.84 2.56
N ILE A 162 -5.91 23.77 3.37
CA ILE A 162 -5.78 23.58 4.82
C ILE A 162 -7.16 23.49 5.48
N GLU A 163 -8.08 24.39 5.10
CA GLU A 163 -9.45 24.37 5.63
C GLU A 163 -10.17 23.10 5.20
N LEU A 164 -10.01 22.69 3.94
CA LEU A 164 -10.55 21.43 3.44
C LEU A 164 -10.05 20.23 4.25
N GLU A 165 -8.74 20.12 4.50
CA GLU A 165 -8.16 19.04 5.29
C GLU A 165 -8.73 18.99 6.72
N LEU A 166 -9.02 20.14 7.33
CA LEU A 166 -9.63 20.22 8.65
C LEU A 166 -11.10 19.77 8.63
N GLN A 167 -11.87 20.19 7.63
CA GLN A 167 -13.29 19.83 7.49
C GLN A 167 -13.48 18.33 7.23
N ILE A 168 -12.60 17.71 6.45
CA ILE A 168 -12.63 16.27 6.19
C ILE A 168 -12.34 15.49 7.47
N LYS A 169 -11.32 15.90 8.24
CA LYS A 169 -11.02 15.26 9.53
C LYS A 169 -12.18 15.38 10.52
N ASP A 170 -12.77 16.56 10.64
CA ASP A 170 -13.94 16.75 11.51
C ASP A 170 -15.13 15.90 11.05
N TYR A 171 -15.36 15.77 9.73
CA TYR A 171 -16.38 14.89 9.19
C TYR A 171 -16.17 13.44 9.60
N ASP A 172 -14.97 12.91 9.37
CA ASP A 172 -14.63 11.52 9.67
C ASP A 172 -14.75 11.24 11.18
N GLU A 173 -14.19 12.10 12.03
CA GLU A 173 -14.27 11.96 13.50
C GLU A 173 -15.70 12.07 14.03
N LYS A 174 -16.47 13.04 13.53
CA LYS A 174 -17.83 13.31 14.01
C LYS A 174 -18.83 12.24 13.61
N TRP A 175 -18.62 11.62 12.44
CA TRP A 175 -19.55 10.65 11.87
C TRP A 175 -19.04 9.21 11.90
N GLU A 176 -17.85 8.94 12.43
CA GLU A 176 -17.21 7.62 12.51
C GLU A 176 -18.20 6.50 12.84
N SER A 177 -18.89 6.61 13.98
CA SER A 177 -19.82 5.59 14.47
C SER A 177 -21.02 5.38 13.53
N TYR A 178 -21.49 6.46 12.89
CA TYR A 178 -22.61 6.40 11.96
C TYR A 178 -22.21 5.80 10.61
N LEU A 179 -21.01 6.13 10.14
CA LEU A 179 -20.43 5.58 8.92
C LEU A 179 -20.16 4.09 9.08
N GLU A 180 -19.62 3.66 10.22
CA GLU A 180 -19.42 2.25 10.55
C GLU A 180 -20.74 1.47 10.59
N GLU A 181 -21.75 2.00 11.30
CA GLU A 181 -23.06 1.36 11.39
C GLU A 181 -23.71 1.18 10.00
N LYS A 182 -23.69 2.21 9.15
CA LYS A 182 -24.24 2.12 7.80
C LYS A 182 -23.44 1.21 6.88
N THR A 183 -22.11 1.21 6.99
CA THR A 183 -21.25 0.35 6.18
C THR A 183 -21.44 -1.12 6.56
N ALA A 184 -21.58 -1.41 7.86
CA ALA A 184 -21.91 -2.75 8.35
C ALA A 184 -23.30 -3.22 7.85
N ALA A 185 -24.31 -2.33 7.91
CA ALA A 185 -25.65 -2.66 7.41
C ALA A 185 -25.68 -2.94 5.90
N LEU A 186 -24.84 -2.27 5.11
CA LEU A 186 -24.67 -2.54 3.66
C LEU A 186 -24.04 -3.91 3.41
N GLN A 187 -23.08 -4.32 4.25
CA GLN A 187 -22.44 -5.64 4.17
C GLN A 187 -23.37 -6.78 4.57
N GLU A 188 -24.24 -6.56 5.56
CA GLU A 188 -25.23 -7.57 5.98
C GLU A 188 -26.36 -7.78 4.96
N GLN A 189 -26.68 -6.77 4.15
CA GLN A 189 -27.70 -6.87 3.09
C GLN A 189 -27.16 -7.49 1.78
N GLY A 190 -25.84 -7.59 1.62
CA GLY A 190 -25.19 -8.12 0.43
C GLY A 190 -24.63 -9.53 0.61
N GLU A 191 -25.47 -10.58 0.53
CA GLU A 191 -24.95 -11.90 0.13
C GLU A 191 -24.46 -11.81 -1.33
N GLY A 192 -23.17 -11.51 -1.52
CA GLY A 192 -22.48 -11.72 -2.80
C GLY A 192 -21.95 -10.49 -3.54
N ALA A 193 -21.87 -9.32 -2.92
CA ALA A 193 -21.18 -8.17 -3.54
C ALA A 193 -19.81 -7.95 -2.87
N GLU A 194 -18.74 -8.21 -3.62
CA GLU A 194 -17.40 -7.81 -3.24
C GLU A 194 -17.36 -6.29 -3.10
N THR A 195 -17.18 -5.80 -1.87
CA THR A 195 -17.02 -4.39 -1.57
C THR A 195 -15.74 -3.87 -2.23
N PRO A 196 -15.76 -2.70 -2.87
CA PRO A 196 -14.54 -2.02 -3.27
C PRO A 196 -13.95 -1.39 -2.02
N ALA A 197 -12.79 -1.89 -1.60
CA ALA A 197 -12.06 -1.33 -0.48
C ALA A 197 -11.67 0.12 -0.78
N PHE A 198 -12.35 1.07 -0.14
CA PHE A 198 -11.79 2.40 0.11
C PHE A 198 -10.95 2.34 1.38
N PRO A 199 -9.75 2.94 1.39
CA PRO A 199 -8.84 2.84 2.52
C PRO A 199 -9.42 3.62 3.70
N GLN A 200 -9.64 2.96 4.83
CA GLN A 200 -9.79 3.64 6.11
C GLN A 200 -8.49 4.41 6.41
N GLU A 201 -8.61 5.72 6.66
CA GLU A 201 -7.51 6.52 7.18
C GLU A 201 -7.36 6.23 8.68
N GLU A 202 -6.29 5.53 9.06
CA GLU A 202 -5.68 5.78 10.35
C GLU A 202 -4.73 6.99 10.20
N VAL A 203 -5.03 8.07 10.93
CA VAL A 203 -4.07 9.11 11.25
C VAL A 203 -3.11 8.55 12.30
N GLU A 204 -2.13 7.78 11.86
CA GLU A 204 -0.94 7.54 12.67
C GLU A 204 0.10 8.62 12.30
N GLU A 205 0.52 9.42 13.30
CA GLU A 205 1.92 9.81 13.38
C GLU A 205 2.74 8.56 13.08
N GLU A 206 3.74 8.58 12.19
CA GLU A 206 4.67 7.46 12.01
C GLU A 206 5.47 7.21 13.32
N ALA A 207 4.80 6.73 14.37
CA ALA A 207 5.34 5.70 15.21
C ALA A 207 5.39 4.47 14.31
N TRP A 208 6.57 3.87 14.18
CA TRP A 208 6.66 2.55 13.58
C TRP A 208 5.77 1.62 14.41
N THR A 209 4.56 1.33 13.94
CA THR A 209 3.76 0.25 14.49
C THR A 209 4.52 -1.02 14.15
N ALA A 210 5.14 -1.59 15.18
CA ALA A 210 5.78 -2.88 15.16
C ALA A 210 4.90 -3.87 14.40
N SER A 211 5.44 -4.53 13.36
CA SER A 211 4.74 -5.64 12.71
C SER A 211 4.23 -6.59 13.80
N PRO A 212 3.00 -7.14 13.69
CA PRO A 212 2.50 -8.14 14.64
C PRO A 212 3.44 -9.36 14.77
N PHE A 213 4.34 -9.53 13.80
CA PHE A 213 5.34 -10.59 13.74
C PHE A 213 6.78 -10.12 14.00
N GLU A 214 7.02 -8.86 14.41
CA GLU A 214 8.37 -8.33 14.63
C GLU A 214 9.17 -9.17 15.64
N GLN A 215 8.59 -9.47 16.81
CA GLN A 215 9.22 -10.34 17.80
C GLN A 215 9.46 -11.77 17.28
N LEU A 216 8.55 -12.28 16.45
CA LEU A 216 8.69 -13.61 15.85
C LEU A 216 9.83 -13.64 14.83
N LEU A 217 9.98 -12.58 14.03
CA LEU A 217 11.03 -12.43 13.04
C LEU A 217 12.40 -12.25 13.72
N GLU A 218 12.47 -11.53 14.84
CA GLU A 218 13.69 -11.43 15.67
C GLU A 218 14.08 -12.80 16.27
N GLU A 219 13.10 -13.55 16.80
CA GLU A 219 13.31 -14.92 17.29
C GLU A 219 13.77 -15.85 16.15
N PHE A 220 13.19 -15.70 14.97
CA PHE A 220 13.56 -16.48 13.79
C PHE A 220 14.99 -16.16 13.32
N GLY A 221 15.37 -14.89 13.20
CA GLY A 221 16.75 -14.49 12.87
C GLY A 221 17.77 -15.00 13.90
N SER A 222 17.39 -14.99 15.18
CA SER A 222 18.19 -15.59 16.26
C SER A 222 18.34 -17.11 16.10
N TYR A 223 17.27 -17.80 15.70
CA TYR A 223 17.28 -19.22 15.38
C TYR A 223 18.19 -19.56 14.19
N LEU A 224 18.10 -18.80 13.09
CA LEU A 224 18.94 -18.99 11.90
C LEU A 224 20.44 -18.81 12.21
N SER A 225 20.78 -17.78 13.00
CA SER A 225 22.17 -17.47 13.35
C SER A 225 22.76 -18.41 14.41
N SER A 226 21.99 -18.75 15.44
CA SER A 226 22.51 -19.43 16.64
C SER A 226 22.31 -20.94 16.62
N GLU A 227 21.16 -21.41 16.13
CA GLU A 227 20.80 -22.84 16.11
C GLU A 227 21.21 -23.48 14.79
N LEU A 228 20.83 -22.88 13.64
CA LEU A 228 21.18 -23.40 12.32
C LEU A 228 22.57 -22.97 11.83
N LYS A 229 23.13 -21.90 12.41
CA LYS A 229 24.47 -21.37 12.09
C LYS A 229 24.68 -21.16 10.59
N MET A 230 23.69 -20.54 9.95
CA MET A 230 23.73 -20.23 8.53
C MET A 230 24.81 -19.18 8.22
N GLU A 231 25.32 -19.21 6.99
CA GLU A 231 26.18 -18.13 6.49
C GLU A 231 25.38 -16.84 6.34
N GLU A 232 26.04 -15.69 6.56
CA GLU A 232 25.42 -14.35 6.62
C GLU A 232 24.52 -14.06 5.40
N GLU A 233 24.99 -14.37 4.19
CA GLU A 233 24.22 -14.14 2.94
C GLU A 233 22.97 -15.04 2.83
N VAL A 234 23.04 -16.27 3.35
CA VAL A 234 21.89 -17.20 3.35
C VAL A 234 20.89 -16.80 4.45
N LEU A 235 21.39 -16.35 5.59
CA LEU A 235 20.57 -15.87 6.70
C LEU A 235 19.78 -14.62 6.29
N GLU A 236 20.46 -13.60 5.76
CA GLU A 236 19.81 -12.35 5.32
C GLU A 236 18.70 -12.66 4.33
N LYS A 237 18.98 -13.49 3.32
CA LYS A 237 17.98 -13.89 2.33
C LYS A 237 16.79 -14.65 2.95
N THR A 238 17.07 -15.61 3.84
CA THR A 238 16.02 -16.41 4.49
C THR A 238 15.14 -15.54 5.38
N GLN A 239 15.72 -14.52 6.01
CA GLN A 239 14.99 -13.55 6.82
C GLN A 239 14.17 -12.59 5.95
N GLU A 240 14.74 -12.04 4.88
CA GLU A 240 14.04 -11.20 3.90
C GLU A 240 12.83 -11.94 3.29
N ASP A 241 13.00 -13.23 2.97
CA ASP A 241 11.91 -14.06 2.44
C ASP A 241 10.77 -14.28 3.45
N ALA A 242 11.11 -14.41 4.74
CA ALA A 242 10.12 -14.50 5.82
C ALA A 242 9.43 -13.14 6.07
N GLU A 243 10.17 -12.04 6.00
CA GLU A 243 9.64 -10.68 6.07
C GLU A 243 8.68 -10.40 4.92
N ALA A 244 8.96 -10.86 3.69
CA ALA A 244 8.04 -10.74 2.56
C ALA A 244 6.71 -11.48 2.80
N LEU A 245 6.74 -12.63 3.48
CA LEU A 245 5.52 -13.34 3.87
C LEU A 245 4.73 -12.58 4.95
N PHE A 246 5.39 -12.12 6.01
CA PHE A 246 4.73 -11.55 7.19
C PHE A 246 4.43 -10.05 7.10
N ASN A 247 5.39 -9.26 6.63
CA ASN A 247 5.27 -7.81 6.58
C ASN A 247 4.63 -7.33 5.28
N ASP A 248 4.82 -8.03 4.16
CA ASP A 248 4.16 -7.60 2.91
C ASP A 248 2.85 -8.36 2.68
N TYR A 249 2.89 -9.69 2.60
CA TYR A 249 1.71 -10.47 2.24
C TYR A 249 0.67 -10.58 3.36
N PHE A 250 1.09 -10.79 4.61
CA PHE A 250 0.14 -10.89 5.73
C PHE A 250 -0.42 -9.52 6.14
N GLU A 251 0.36 -8.45 6.03
CA GLU A 251 -0.16 -7.08 6.17
C GLU A 251 -1.23 -6.78 5.11
N GLU A 252 -0.98 -7.08 3.82
CA GLU A 252 -1.97 -6.90 2.74
C GLU A 252 -3.25 -7.75 2.94
N LYS A 253 -3.14 -8.86 3.69
CA LYS A 253 -4.28 -9.76 3.96
C LYS A 253 -4.85 -9.59 5.36
N GLU A 254 -4.43 -8.55 6.09
CA GLU A 254 -4.89 -8.23 7.45
C GLU A 254 -4.74 -9.43 8.41
N ILE A 255 -3.70 -10.24 8.21
CA ILE A 255 -3.41 -11.40 9.05
C ILE A 255 -2.51 -10.95 10.18
N THR A 256 -3.06 -10.85 11.39
CA THR A 256 -2.35 -10.33 12.57
C THR A 256 -1.93 -11.42 13.56
N SER A 257 -2.24 -12.69 13.28
CA SER A 257 -1.91 -13.81 14.17
C SER A 257 -1.45 -15.06 13.45
N LEU A 258 -0.64 -15.87 14.14
CA LEU A 258 -0.15 -17.16 13.63
C LEU A 258 -1.26 -18.21 13.50
N GLU A 259 -2.42 -18.02 14.13
CA GLU A 259 -3.56 -18.92 13.94
C GLU A 259 -4.10 -18.90 12.50
N GLY A 260 -3.89 -17.77 11.81
CA GLY A 260 -4.23 -17.54 10.41
C GLY A 260 -3.32 -18.25 9.41
N ILE A 261 -2.15 -18.74 9.82
CA ILE A 261 -1.26 -19.54 8.96
C ILE A 261 -1.94 -20.86 8.60
N ARG A 262 -2.16 -21.06 7.30
CA ARG A 262 -2.70 -22.29 6.70
C ARG A 262 -2.04 -22.52 5.35
N VAL A 263 -2.01 -23.77 4.90
CA VAL A 263 -1.47 -24.17 3.59
C VAL A 263 -2.00 -23.32 2.44
N ARG A 264 -3.30 -22.99 2.43
CA ARG A 264 -3.93 -22.16 1.41
C ARG A 264 -3.36 -20.74 1.34
N LYS A 265 -2.91 -20.18 2.47
CA LYS A 265 -2.30 -18.84 2.52
C LYS A 265 -0.88 -18.88 1.97
N ILE A 266 -0.13 -19.94 2.27
CA ILE A 266 1.21 -20.16 1.69
C ILE A 266 1.11 -20.40 0.17
N GLN A 267 0.10 -21.14 -0.28
CA GLN A 267 -0.23 -21.29 -1.71
C GLN A 267 -0.51 -19.96 -2.39
N ASN A 268 -1.45 -19.18 -1.85
CA ASN A 268 -1.82 -17.88 -2.40
C ASN A 268 -0.64 -16.89 -2.41
N PHE A 269 0.27 -16.99 -1.44
CA PHE A 269 1.52 -16.25 -1.43
C PHE A 269 2.42 -16.67 -2.59
N LEU A 270 2.82 -17.93 -2.66
CA LEU A 270 3.79 -18.41 -3.65
C LEU A 270 3.27 -18.35 -5.08
N GLU A 271 2.05 -18.82 -5.34
CA GLU A 271 1.47 -18.95 -6.68
C GLU A 271 0.79 -17.68 -7.18
N GLY A 272 0.53 -16.73 -6.28
CA GLY A 272 -0.23 -15.53 -6.60
C GLY A 272 0.53 -14.26 -6.29
N TRP A 273 0.75 -13.99 -5.01
CA TRP A 273 1.32 -12.72 -4.57
C TRP A 273 2.79 -12.56 -4.97
N PHE A 274 3.63 -13.55 -4.69
CA PHE A 274 5.06 -13.51 -4.95
C PHE A 274 5.35 -13.43 -6.45
N ILE A 275 4.64 -14.21 -7.27
CA ILE A 275 4.77 -14.16 -8.73
C ILE A 275 4.38 -12.79 -9.28
N ARG A 276 3.22 -12.25 -8.88
CA ARG A 276 2.70 -10.98 -9.41
C ARG A 276 3.52 -9.78 -8.97
N ASN A 277 4.02 -9.77 -7.74
CA ASN A 277 4.66 -8.60 -7.14
C ASN A 277 6.18 -8.59 -7.30
N MET A 278 6.83 -9.77 -7.28
CA MET A 278 8.30 -9.87 -7.34
C MET A 278 8.81 -10.31 -8.72
N ASN A 279 7.93 -10.80 -9.60
CA ASN A 279 8.28 -11.37 -10.91
C ASN A 279 9.54 -12.28 -10.83
N PRO A 280 9.51 -13.30 -9.94
CA PRO A 280 10.65 -14.13 -9.60
C PRO A 280 11.05 -15.04 -10.75
N THR A 281 12.32 -15.41 -10.82
CA THR A 281 12.77 -16.54 -11.65
C THR A 281 12.42 -17.88 -10.98
N PRO A 282 12.46 -19.01 -11.69
CA PRO A 282 12.27 -20.32 -11.07
C PRO A 282 13.25 -20.60 -9.92
N GLU A 283 14.50 -20.12 -10.03
CA GLU A 283 15.50 -20.23 -8.96
C GLU A 283 15.13 -19.39 -7.73
N ASP A 284 14.50 -18.22 -7.93
CA ASP A 284 14.01 -17.39 -6.84
C ASP A 284 12.83 -18.04 -6.11
N VAL A 285 11.90 -18.66 -6.86
CA VAL A 285 10.79 -19.42 -6.26
C VAL A 285 11.30 -20.64 -5.52
N GLU A 286 12.27 -21.37 -6.07
CA GLU A 286 12.88 -22.51 -5.37
C GLU A 286 13.59 -22.07 -4.08
N SER A 287 14.28 -20.93 -4.12
CA SER A 287 14.88 -20.33 -2.93
C SER A 287 13.84 -19.93 -1.89
N MET A 288 12.77 -19.24 -2.31
CA MET A 288 11.68 -18.83 -1.42
C MET A 288 11.01 -20.06 -0.77
N ILE A 289 10.76 -21.13 -1.52
CA ILE A 289 10.25 -22.39 -0.96
C ILE A 289 11.19 -22.94 0.12
N GLY A 290 12.51 -22.87 -0.10
CA GLY A 290 13.52 -23.27 0.89
C GLY A 290 13.49 -22.42 2.16
N SER A 291 13.39 -21.10 2.00
CA SER A 291 13.28 -20.15 3.12
C SER A 291 12.01 -20.38 3.93
N LEU A 292 10.86 -20.54 3.27
CA LEU A 292 9.58 -20.83 3.92
C LEU A 292 9.57 -22.21 4.60
N SER A 293 10.23 -23.21 4.02
CA SER A 293 10.37 -24.52 4.66
C SER A 293 11.16 -24.41 5.98
N THR A 294 12.21 -23.58 5.98
CA THR A 294 13.01 -23.31 7.19
C THR A 294 12.19 -22.56 8.24
N LEU A 295 11.39 -21.59 7.82
CA LEU A 295 10.46 -20.86 8.68
C LEU A 295 9.43 -21.80 9.32
N VAL A 296 8.80 -22.69 8.54
CA VAL A 296 7.78 -23.62 9.07
C VAL A 296 8.40 -24.62 10.05
N GLY A 297 9.62 -25.10 9.78
CA GLY A 297 10.36 -25.93 10.74
C GLY A 297 10.68 -25.20 12.05
N PHE A 298 11.01 -23.90 11.99
CA PHE A 298 11.14 -23.07 13.19
C PHE A 298 9.82 -22.98 13.96
N LEU A 299 8.71 -22.65 13.30
CA LEU A 299 7.39 -22.52 13.92
C LEU A 299 6.94 -23.83 14.58
N GLU A 300 7.24 -24.98 13.96
CA GLU A 300 6.99 -26.30 14.54
C GLU A 300 7.87 -26.55 15.77
N SER A 301 9.18 -26.31 15.66
CA SER A 301 10.14 -26.57 16.75
C SER A 301 9.89 -25.76 18.02
N LYS A 302 9.27 -24.59 17.88
CA LYS A 302 8.90 -23.69 18.98
C LYS A 302 7.41 -23.81 19.36
N GLU A 303 6.69 -24.79 18.81
CA GLU A 303 5.26 -25.04 19.04
C GLU A 303 4.37 -23.79 18.82
N LYS A 304 4.76 -22.92 17.87
CA LYS A 304 4.08 -21.64 17.62
C LYS A 304 2.79 -21.80 16.79
N ILE A 305 2.65 -22.91 16.06
CA ILE A 305 1.42 -23.29 15.34
C ILE A 305 1.14 -24.78 15.56
N ALA A 306 -0.12 -25.19 15.34
CA ALA A 306 -0.54 -26.57 15.52
C ALA A 306 0.14 -27.53 14.53
N ALA A 307 0.53 -28.73 15.00
CA ALA A 307 1.32 -29.69 14.23
C ALA A 307 0.63 -30.16 12.93
N ASP A 308 -0.69 -30.29 12.93
CA ASP A 308 -1.49 -30.61 11.75
C ASP A 308 -1.40 -29.51 10.66
N LYS A 309 -1.36 -28.23 11.08
CA LYS A 309 -1.14 -27.10 10.18
C LYS A 309 0.29 -27.07 9.64
N CYS A 310 1.31 -27.32 10.48
CA CYS A 310 2.70 -27.45 10.05
C CYS A 310 2.82 -28.52 8.96
N GLN A 311 2.31 -29.72 9.24
CA GLN A 311 2.42 -30.85 8.33
C GLN A 311 1.80 -30.56 6.96
N ALA A 312 0.60 -29.96 6.93
CA ALA A 312 -0.05 -29.60 5.67
C ALA A 312 0.77 -28.59 4.84
N ILE A 313 1.45 -27.64 5.49
CA ILE A 313 2.31 -26.66 4.80
C ILE A 313 3.59 -27.32 4.30
N VAL A 314 4.23 -28.17 5.11
CA VAL A 314 5.43 -28.92 4.73
C VAL A 314 5.15 -29.84 3.53
N GLU A 315 4.03 -30.55 3.53
CA GLU A 315 3.63 -31.43 2.42
C GLU A 315 3.45 -30.64 1.11
N TYR A 316 2.86 -29.44 1.18
CA TYR A 316 2.73 -28.57 0.02
C TYR A 316 4.08 -28.03 -0.48
N LEU A 317 4.90 -27.46 0.40
CA LEU A 317 6.23 -26.94 0.05
C LEU A 317 7.18 -28.06 -0.45
N GLY A 318 6.94 -29.29 -0.04
CA GLY A 318 7.64 -30.48 -0.54
C GLY A 318 7.33 -30.81 -2.00
N ASN A 319 6.19 -30.37 -2.54
CA ASN A 319 5.80 -30.60 -3.93
C ASN A 319 6.29 -29.47 -4.85
N LYS A 320 7.60 -29.24 -4.85
CA LYS A 320 8.26 -28.12 -5.55
C LYS A 320 7.96 -28.09 -7.04
N GLU A 321 7.93 -29.26 -7.68
CA GLU A 321 7.68 -29.38 -9.12
C GLU A 321 6.29 -28.86 -9.51
N ALA A 322 5.27 -29.13 -8.69
CA ALA A 322 3.92 -28.62 -8.93
C ALA A 322 3.83 -27.10 -8.74
N ILE A 323 4.55 -26.54 -7.77
CA ILE A 323 4.58 -25.08 -7.52
C ILE A 323 5.29 -24.36 -8.69
N LEU A 324 6.42 -24.90 -9.14
CA LEU A 324 7.20 -24.32 -10.25
C LEU A 324 6.48 -24.43 -11.60
N ALA A 325 5.58 -25.39 -11.77
CA ALA A 325 4.77 -25.52 -12.99
C ALA A 325 3.72 -24.40 -13.17
N ASN A 326 3.48 -23.60 -12.13
CA ASN A 326 2.53 -22.48 -12.14
C ASN A 326 3.17 -21.11 -12.42
N LEU A 327 4.49 -21.07 -12.65
CA LEU A 327 5.23 -19.91 -13.18
C LEU A 327 5.05 -19.78 -14.70
#